data_AF-G7GXI2-F1
#
_entry.id   AF-G7GXI2-F1
#
_cell.length_a   1.000
_cell.length_b   1.000
_cell.length_c   1.000
_cell.angle_alpha   90.00
_cell.angle_beta   90.00
_cell.angle_gamma   90.00
#
_symmetry.space_group_name_H-M   'P 1'
#
loop_
_entity.id
_entity.type
_entity.pdbx_description
1 polymer ?
#
loop_
_entity_poly.entity_id
_entity_poly.type
_entity_poly.pdbx_seq_one_letter_code
_entity_poly.pdbx_strand_id
1 'polypeptide(L)'
;MSQLRRFSAVAAAAMGATAIALAPAAVANAAPQIHCTGAMCVNRGDTPGIGHGTYTCPNGLQYPSIAFVPAHSTAWVFPANCGQPRLY
;
A
#
# COMPACT_ATOMS: atom_id res chain seq x y z
N MET A 1 43.11 -1.97 61.87
CA MET A 1 43.41 -0.83 60.99
C MET A 1 43.77 -1.36 59.62
N SER A 2 42.84 -1.37 58.65
CA SER A 2 43.17 -1.71 57.26
C SER A 2 42.23 -0.95 56.33
N GLN A 3 42.85 -0.18 55.42
CA GLN A 3 42.23 0.77 54.51
C GLN A 3 41.38 0.11 53.42
N LEU A 4 40.32 0.84 53.06
CA LEU A 4 39.54 0.69 51.85
C LEU A 4 40.41 0.64 50.60
N ARG A 5 40.11 -0.31 49.71
CA ARG A 5 40.08 -0.13 48.25
C ARG A 5 39.34 -1.33 47.67
N ARG A 6 38.04 -1.17 47.42
CA ARG A 6 37.31 -2.09 46.53
C ARG A 6 36.57 -1.28 45.50
N PHE A 7 36.98 -1.58 44.28
CA PHE A 7 36.53 -1.03 43.02
C PHE A 7 35.03 -1.25 42.81
N SER A 8 34.48 -0.27 42.12
CA SER A 8 33.20 -0.20 41.42
C SER A 8 32.59 -1.54 41.02
N ALA A 9 31.32 -1.73 41.36
CA ALA A 9 30.40 -2.54 40.58
C ALA A 9 29.01 -1.91 40.69
N VAL A 10 28.65 -1.18 39.64
CA VAL A 10 27.27 -0.80 39.32
C VAL A 10 26.50 -2.11 39.13
N ALA A 11 25.58 -2.39 40.03
CA ALA A 11 24.54 -3.39 39.85
C ALA A 11 23.29 -2.88 40.58
N ALA A 12 22.64 -1.89 39.97
CA ALA A 12 21.34 -1.42 40.41
C ALA A 12 20.32 -2.54 40.16
N ALA A 13 19.60 -2.85 41.23
CA ALA A 13 18.69 -3.96 41.37
C ALA A 13 17.50 -3.91 40.40
N ALA A 14 17.03 -5.11 40.09
CA ALA A 14 15.83 -5.39 39.34
C ALA A 14 14.53 -4.89 40.03
N MET A 15 13.49 -4.81 39.19
CA MET A 15 12.05 -4.87 39.47
C MET A 15 11.29 -3.55 39.31
N GLY A 16 10.52 -3.47 38.21
CA GLY A 16 9.53 -2.42 38.01
C GLY A 16 8.92 -2.42 36.61
N ALA A 17 7.86 -3.21 36.44
CA ALA A 17 6.86 -3.14 35.36
C ALA A 17 7.39 -3.14 33.91
N THR A 18 7.42 -4.32 33.29
CA THR A 18 7.18 -4.40 31.84
C THR A 18 5.74 -3.97 31.58
N ALA A 19 5.52 -2.66 31.43
CA ALA A 19 4.34 -2.15 30.76
C ALA A 19 4.45 -2.61 29.30
N ILE A 20 3.93 -3.81 29.02
CA ILE A 20 3.64 -4.23 27.64
C ILE A 20 2.51 -3.30 27.22
N ALA A 21 2.88 -2.16 26.65
CA ALA A 21 1.95 -1.36 25.89
C ALA A 21 1.45 -2.28 24.78
N LEU A 22 0.24 -2.82 24.92
CA LEU A 22 -0.52 -3.31 23.79
C LEU A 22 -0.78 -2.08 22.93
N ALA A 23 0.19 -1.74 22.08
CA ALA A 23 -0.06 -0.88 20.95
C ALA A 23 -1.21 -1.56 20.16
N PRO A 24 -2.30 -0.85 19.84
CA PRO A 24 -3.27 -1.39 18.92
C PRO A 24 -2.48 -1.78 17.66
N ALA A 25 -2.57 -3.04 17.24
CA ALA A 25 -2.01 -3.47 15.97
C ALA A 25 -2.60 -2.55 14.90
N ALA A 26 -1.81 -1.59 14.44
CA ALA A 26 -2.22 -0.74 13.34
C ALA A 26 -2.50 -1.69 12.18
N VAL A 27 -3.75 -1.73 11.71
CA VAL A 27 -4.07 -2.42 10.47
C VAL A 27 -3.26 -1.66 9.41
N ALA A 28 -2.16 -2.25 8.97
CA ALA A 28 -1.34 -1.66 7.93
C ALA A 28 -2.17 -1.76 6.65
N ASN A 29 -2.98 -0.73 6.37
CA ASN A 29 -3.65 -0.61 5.10
C ASN A 29 -2.56 -0.61 4.02
N ALA A 30 -2.51 -1.68 3.23
CA ALA A 30 -1.59 -1.78 2.11
C ALA A 30 -1.89 -0.65 1.13
N ALA A 31 -0.83 0.04 0.71
CA ALA A 31 -0.85 1.04 -0.35
C ALA A 31 -1.57 0.50 -1.61
N PRO A 32 -2.14 1.37 -2.46
CA PRO A 32 -2.86 0.89 -3.64
C PRO A 32 -1.91 0.12 -4.56
N GLN A 33 -2.29 -1.11 -4.88
CA GLN A 33 -1.52 -1.99 -5.77
C GLN A 33 -2.30 -2.15 -7.07
N ILE A 34 -2.19 -1.15 -7.93
CA ILE A 34 -2.99 -1.08 -9.16
C ILE A 34 -2.18 -1.61 -10.33
N HIS A 35 -2.76 -2.59 -11.03
CA HIS A 35 -2.23 -3.12 -12.28
C HIS A 35 -3.27 -2.94 -13.39
N CYS A 36 -2.88 -2.26 -14.48
CA CYS A 36 -3.75 -2.01 -15.62
C CYS A 36 -3.27 -2.81 -16.85
N THR A 37 -4.19 -3.53 -17.47
CA THR A 37 -3.97 -4.31 -18.70
C THR A 37 -5.10 -4.04 -19.67
N GLY A 38 -4.79 -3.36 -20.79
CA GLY A 38 -5.80 -2.95 -21.76
C GLY A 38 -6.84 -2.02 -21.13
N ALA A 39 -8.12 -2.41 -21.21
CA ALA A 39 -9.26 -1.62 -20.71
C ALA A 39 -9.64 -1.93 -19.25
N MET A 40 -8.79 -2.63 -18.51
CA MET A 40 -9.13 -3.09 -17.16
C MET A 40 -7.98 -2.81 -16.20
N CYS A 41 -8.32 -2.26 -15.04
CA CYS A 41 -7.39 -2.07 -13.93
C CYS A 41 -7.87 -2.86 -12.70
N VAL A 42 -6.94 -3.47 -11.99
CA VAL A 42 -7.19 -4.25 -10.76
C VAL A 42 -6.40 -3.62 -9.62
N ASN A 43 -7.05 -3.36 -8.49
CA ASN A 43 -6.39 -2.91 -7.26
C ASN A 43 -6.39 -4.04 -6.22
N ARG A 44 -5.19 -4.47 -5.81
CA ARG A 44 -5.00 -5.47 -4.73
C ARG A 44 -4.62 -4.86 -3.39
N GLY A 45 -4.55 -3.54 -3.31
CA GLY A 45 -4.27 -2.81 -2.07
C GLY A 45 -5.54 -2.58 -1.24
N ASP A 46 -5.33 -2.16 0.02
CA ASP A 46 -6.41 -1.88 0.97
C ASP A 46 -6.95 -0.44 0.85
N THR A 47 -6.34 0.38 -0.01
CA THR A 47 -6.76 1.76 -0.28
C THR A 47 -7.14 1.95 -1.75
N PRO A 48 -8.12 2.82 -2.07
CA PRO A 48 -8.38 3.22 -3.44
C PRO A 48 -7.17 3.94 -4.05
N GLY A 49 -7.07 3.93 -5.38
CA GLY A 49 -6.03 4.68 -6.07
C GLY A 49 -6.32 4.91 -7.55
N ILE A 50 -5.36 5.52 -8.24
CA ILE A 50 -5.45 5.80 -9.67
C ILE A 50 -4.50 4.87 -10.42
N GLY A 51 -5.06 4.11 -11.35
CA GLY A 51 -4.33 3.27 -12.29
C GLY A 51 -4.08 3.99 -13.61
N HIS A 52 -2.89 3.76 -14.18
CA HIS A 52 -2.48 4.26 -15.48
C HIS A 52 -2.11 3.07 -16.37
N GLY A 53 -2.55 3.10 -17.62
CA GLY A 53 -2.20 2.08 -18.62
C GLY A 53 -2.38 2.59 -20.04
N THR A 54 -2.11 1.74 -21.02
CA THR A 54 -2.42 2.01 -22.43
C THR A 54 -3.46 1.03 -22.93
N TYR A 55 -4.41 1.54 -23.70
CA TYR A 55 -5.41 0.74 -24.39
C TYR A 55 -5.25 0.92 -25.90
N THR A 56 -5.21 -0.20 -26.63
CA THR A 56 -5.15 -0.21 -28.08
C THR A 56 -6.57 -0.21 -28.62
N CYS A 57 -6.99 0.84 -29.34
CA CYS A 57 -8.30 0.88 -29.96
C CYS A 57 -8.38 -0.08 -31.16
N PRO A 58 -9.60 -0.36 -31.67
CA PRO A 58 -9.80 -1.15 -32.89
C PRO A 58 -9.12 -0.58 -34.14
N ASN A 59 -8.81 0.73 -34.17
CA ASN A 59 -8.06 1.36 -35.26
C ASN A 59 -6.53 1.13 -35.17
N GLY A 60 -6.06 0.39 -34.17
CA GLY A 60 -4.64 0.10 -33.94
C GLY A 60 -3.87 1.19 -33.18
N LEU A 61 -4.48 2.33 -32.86
CA LEU A 61 -3.83 3.39 -32.09
C LEU A 61 -3.90 3.11 -30.59
N GLN A 62 -2.84 3.46 -29.87
CA GLN A 62 -2.78 3.36 -28.42
C GLN A 62 -3.07 4.71 -27.77
N TYR A 63 -3.95 4.70 -26.77
CA TYR A 63 -4.24 5.89 -25.96
C TYR A 63 -3.98 5.62 -24.48
N PRO A 64 -3.58 6.67 -23.73
CA PRO A 64 -3.50 6.56 -22.29
C PRO A 64 -4.90 6.33 -21.71
N SER A 65 -4.94 5.44 -20.72
CA SER A 65 -6.13 5.06 -19.98
C SER A 65 -5.86 5.35 -18.50
N ILE A 66 -6.80 6.03 -17.84
CA ILE A 66 -6.72 6.42 -16.43
C ILE A 66 -8.01 5.97 -15.75
N ALA A 67 -7.91 5.25 -14.64
CA ALA A 67 -9.08 4.86 -13.85
C ALA A 67 -8.84 4.99 -12.36
N PHE A 68 -9.92 5.38 -11.67
CA PHE A 68 -10.01 5.24 -10.23
C PHE A 68 -10.46 3.81 -9.90
N VAL A 69 -9.66 3.09 -9.11
CA VAL A 69 -9.90 1.70 -8.76
C VAL A 69 -10.07 1.58 -7.23
N PRO A 70 -11.28 1.29 -6.73
CA PRO A 70 -11.50 1.03 -5.32
C PRO A 70 -10.62 -0.12 -4.78
N ALA A 71 -10.42 -0.19 -3.47
CA ALA A 71 -9.65 -1.26 -2.83
C ALA A 71 -10.24 -2.65 -3.18
N HIS A 72 -9.37 -3.64 -3.39
CA HIS A 72 -9.75 -5.03 -3.72
C HIS A 72 -10.76 -5.18 -4.86
N SER A 73 -10.72 -4.29 -5.85
CA SER A 73 -11.71 -4.23 -6.91
C SER A 73 -11.09 -4.12 -8.30
N THR A 74 -11.96 -4.18 -9.29
CA THR A 74 -11.60 -3.99 -10.70
C THR A 74 -12.42 -2.86 -11.29
N ALA A 75 -11.79 -1.99 -12.09
CA ALA A 75 -12.47 -0.92 -12.80
C ALA A 75 -12.17 -1.00 -14.30
N TRP A 76 -13.18 -0.69 -15.10
CA TRP A 76 -13.05 -0.55 -16.54
C TRP A 76 -12.53 0.83 -16.90
N VAL A 77 -11.66 0.88 -17.91
CA VAL A 77 -11.06 2.10 -18.42
C VAL A 77 -11.29 2.14 -19.93
N PHE A 78 -12.19 3.03 -20.35
CA PHE A 78 -12.40 3.31 -21.76
C PHE A 78 -11.77 4.67 -22.05
N PRO A 79 -10.67 4.74 -22.82
CA PRO A 79 -10.16 6.03 -23.26
C PRO A 79 -11.22 6.70 -24.15
N ALA A 80 -11.57 7.95 -23.82
CA ALA A 80 -12.55 8.75 -24.56
C ALA A 80 -12.27 8.83 -26.07
N ASN A 81 -11.01 8.64 -26.45
CA ASN A 81 -10.51 8.83 -27.81
C ASN A 81 -10.62 7.60 -28.70
N CYS A 82 -10.96 6.41 -28.16
CA CYS A 82 -11.04 5.20 -28.98
C CYS A 82 -12.32 5.07 -29.81
N GLY A 83 -13.21 6.07 -29.75
CA GLY A 83 -14.62 5.89 -30.10
C GLY A 83 -15.25 4.97 -29.07
N GLN A 84 -16.39 5.36 -28.50
CA GLN A 84 -17.12 4.44 -27.62
C GLN A 84 -17.36 3.14 -28.40
N PRO A 85 -17.10 1.95 -27.81
CA PRO A 85 -17.52 0.71 -28.44
C PRO A 85 -19.02 0.87 -28.71
N ARG A 86 -19.44 0.79 -29.98
CA ARG A 86 -20.86 0.85 -30.29
C ARG A 86 -21.47 -0.41 -29.66
N LEU A 87 -22.11 -0.23 -28.51
CA LEU A 87 -22.95 -1.23 -27.88
C LEU A 87 -24.18 -1.38 -28.78
N TYR A 88 -24.09 -2.26 -29.79
CA TYR A 88 -25.24 -2.72 -30.57
C TYR A 88 -25.41 -4.22 -30.37
#